data_AF-A0A6A6AH89-F1
#
_entry.id   AF-A0A6A6AH89-F1
#
_cell.length_a   1.000
_cell.length_b   1.000
_cell.length_c   1.000
_cell.angle_alpha   90.00
_cell.angle_beta   90.00
_cell.angle_gamma   90.00
#
_symmetry.space_group_name_H-M   'P 1'
#
loop_
_entity.id
_entity.type
_entity.pdbx_description
1 polymer ?
#
loop_
_entity_poly.entity_id
_entity_poly.type
_entity_poly.pdbx_seq_one_letter_code
_entity_poly.pdbx_strand_id
1 'polypeptide(L)'
;MYLSGALLSLISLTSASNLPSPERLLTNPDLKHEGGYKIPTVHESAVQARRILRLESIGTLSTVFPSTHTTEQRPSDVGGVPIGLMDYFGDCEPETGNPTILAISIATSFKNVDAGSNITLSLRWHPQDDKWRSPASLPRFSLVGRLEELNSADLEAAGVAACYVKYHPDAAWWLPGNPIHQSKWVRLIVEEVYWIGGFGDRAYIGWIPREEWQSVTPKEIDSCKLPGEKKHGWSGLKSWLGLGSKEEQEAFEL
;
A
#
# COMPACT_ATOMS: atom_id res chain seq x y z
N MET A 1 -74.76 1.74 4.96
CA MET A 1 -73.48 1.56 4.25
C MET A 1 -72.60 2.75 4.60
N TYR A 2 -71.65 2.56 5.51
CA TYR A 2 -70.75 3.60 5.98
C TYR A 2 -69.51 3.62 5.08
N LEU A 3 -69.23 4.74 4.43
CA LEU A 3 -67.95 5.01 3.78
C LEU A 3 -67.26 6.12 4.57
N SER A 4 -66.47 5.70 5.56
CA SER A 4 -65.50 6.55 6.26
C SER A 4 -64.25 6.63 5.38
N GLY A 5 -64.07 7.74 4.68
CA GLY A 5 -62.85 8.05 3.95
C GLY A 5 -61.87 8.77 4.87
N ALA A 6 -60.97 8.03 5.52
CA ALA A 6 -59.85 8.62 6.24
C ALA A 6 -58.83 9.14 5.22
N LEU A 7 -58.67 10.46 5.12
CA LEU A 7 -57.51 11.08 4.48
C LEU A 7 -56.29 10.85 5.38
N LEU A 8 -55.42 9.92 4.98
CA LEU A 8 -54.08 9.78 5.55
C LEU A 8 -53.19 10.89 4.98
N SER A 9 -52.72 11.73 5.87
CA SER A 9 -51.71 12.76 5.65
C SER A 9 -50.39 12.12 5.18
N LEU A 10 -50.00 12.39 3.94
CA LEU A 10 -48.65 12.13 3.43
C LEU A 10 -47.69 13.15 4.08
N ILE A 11 -46.99 12.71 5.13
CA ILE A 11 -45.83 13.43 5.64
C ILE A 11 -44.68 13.13 4.67
N SER A 12 -44.37 14.09 3.78
CA SER A 12 -43.18 14.05 2.93
C SER A 12 -41.91 14.05 3.80
N LEU A 13 -41.23 12.91 3.88
CA LEU A 13 -39.85 12.80 4.32
C LEU A 13 -38.93 13.30 3.20
N THR A 14 -38.88 14.62 2.99
CA THR A 14 -37.92 15.27 2.08
C THR A 14 -37.00 16.18 2.88
N SER A 15 -36.12 15.59 3.68
CA SER A 15 -35.06 16.32 4.38
C SER A 15 -33.80 15.47 4.49
N ALA A 16 -33.07 15.29 3.38
CA ALA A 16 -31.70 14.77 3.42
C ALA A 16 -30.81 15.23 2.25
N SER A 17 -31.17 16.28 1.52
CA SER A 17 -30.44 16.70 0.31
C SER A 17 -29.73 18.07 0.40
N ASN A 18 -29.65 18.69 1.58
CA ASN A 18 -28.95 19.97 1.77
C ASN A 18 -27.94 19.93 2.92
N LEU A 19 -27.19 18.83 3.07
CA LEU A 19 -25.96 18.90 3.84
C LEU A 19 -24.90 19.56 2.94
N PRO A 20 -24.28 20.68 3.34
CA PRO A 20 -23.15 21.24 2.60
C PRO A 20 -22.06 20.16 2.47
N SER A 21 -21.44 20.08 1.30
CA SER A 21 -20.27 19.23 1.08
C SER A 21 -19.27 19.45 2.22
N PRO A 22 -18.74 18.39 2.86
CA PRO A 22 -17.73 18.52 3.91
C PRO A 22 -16.38 18.89 3.30
N GLU A 23 -16.30 20.00 2.56
CA GLU A 23 -15.08 20.44 1.87
C GLU A 23 -13.93 20.65 2.85
N ARG A 24 -14.21 21.00 4.10
CA ARG A 24 -13.19 21.21 5.13
C ARG A 24 -12.60 19.95 5.76
N LEU A 25 -13.19 18.76 5.57
CA LEU A 25 -12.68 17.55 6.24
C LEU A 25 -11.59 16.82 5.44
N LEU A 26 -11.47 17.08 4.14
CA LEU A 26 -10.56 16.35 3.24
C LEU A 26 -9.60 17.25 2.44
N THR A 27 -9.68 18.58 2.62
CA THR A 27 -8.80 19.52 1.93
C THR A 27 -7.49 19.67 2.70
N ASN A 28 -6.36 19.62 1.99
CA ASN A 28 -5.06 19.88 2.59
C ASN A 28 -5.04 21.28 3.24
N PRO A 29 -4.49 21.46 4.45
CA PRO A 29 -4.37 22.78 5.06
C PRO A 29 -3.49 23.70 4.20
N ASP A 30 -3.78 25.01 4.21
CA ASP A 30 -2.92 26.00 3.57
C ASP A 30 -1.49 25.92 4.14
N LEU A 31 -0.49 26.10 3.28
CA LEU A 31 0.94 26.07 3.64
C LEU A 31 1.34 27.08 4.74
N LYS A 32 0.46 28.04 5.04
CA LYS A 32 0.63 29.08 6.07
C LYS A 32 -0.18 28.74 7.32
N HIS A 33 0.18 27.67 8.02
CA HIS A 33 -0.33 27.44 9.37
C HIS A 33 0.45 28.32 10.36
N GLU A 34 -0.25 29.14 11.16
CA GLU A 34 0.37 29.99 12.21
C GLU A 34 0.88 29.19 13.44
N GLY A 35 0.73 27.87 13.44
CA GLY A 35 1.35 26.98 14.42
C GLY A 35 2.54 26.28 13.80
N GLY A 36 3.70 26.26 14.47
CA GLY A 36 5.01 25.82 13.96
C GLY A 36 5.18 24.34 13.55
N TYR A 37 4.15 23.69 12.99
CA TYR A 37 4.20 22.35 12.43
C TYR A 37 4.21 22.42 10.90
N LYS A 38 5.16 21.71 10.27
CA LYS A 38 5.31 21.63 8.81
C LYS A 38 4.54 20.42 8.29
N ILE A 39 3.63 20.65 7.34
CA ILE A 39 2.98 19.58 6.58
C ILE A 39 3.97 19.08 5.52
N PRO A 40 4.14 17.75 5.36
CA PRO A 40 5.00 17.20 4.32
C PRO A 40 4.60 17.68 2.93
N THR A 41 5.57 18.02 2.10
CA THR A 41 5.32 18.26 0.67
C THR A 41 4.89 16.97 -0.05
N VAL A 42 4.45 17.10 -1.30
CA VAL A 42 4.17 15.95 -2.17
C VAL A 42 5.40 15.05 -2.29
N HIS A 43 6.58 15.66 -2.50
CA HIS A 43 7.85 14.93 -2.60
C HIS A 43 8.22 14.25 -1.27
N GLU A 44 8.13 14.94 -0.13
CA GLU A 44 8.38 14.34 1.20
C GLU A 44 7.40 13.19 1.50
N SER A 45 6.18 13.26 0.97
CA SER A 45 5.18 12.19 1.05
C SER A 45 5.52 11.01 0.14
N ALA A 46 6.04 11.27 -1.06
CA ALA A 46 6.57 10.24 -1.96
C ALA A 46 7.74 9.50 -1.31
N VAL A 47 8.68 10.21 -0.70
CA VAL A 47 9.80 9.61 0.04
C VAL A 47 9.30 8.72 1.18
N GLN A 48 8.31 9.17 1.97
CA GLN A 48 7.70 8.35 3.01
C GLN A 48 7.02 7.09 2.45
N ALA A 49 6.27 7.22 1.34
CA ALA A 49 5.64 6.09 0.67
C ALA A 49 6.66 5.05 0.18
N ARG A 50 7.77 5.52 -0.41
CA ARG A 50 8.89 4.67 -0.84
C ARG A 50 9.61 4.02 0.36
N ARG A 51 9.70 4.71 1.50
CA ARG A 51 10.21 4.13 2.76
C ARG A 51 9.31 3.02 3.28
N ILE A 52 7.98 3.18 3.21
CA ILE A 52 7.04 2.12 3.59
C ILE A 52 7.17 0.93 2.64
N LEU A 53 7.26 1.17 1.33
CA LEU A 53 7.47 0.12 0.32
C LEU A 53 8.75 -0.69 0.61
N ARG A 54 9.81 -0.03 1.08
CA ARG A 54 11.08 -0.68 1.45
C ARG A 54 10.97 -1.55 2.71
N LEU A 55 10.16 -1.14 3.69
CA LEU A 55 10.15 -1.73 5.04
C LEU A 55 9.02 -2.73 5.26
N GLU A 56 7.87 -2.54 4.60
CA GLU A 56 6.79 -3.51 4.57
C GLU A 56 7.07 -4.59 3.51
N SER A 57 6.49 -5.77 3.68
CA SER A 57 6.63 -6.87 2.72
C SER A 57 5.30 -7.52 2.33
N ILE A 58 4.20 -7.08 2.96
CA ILE A 58 2.85 -7.60 2.79
C ILE A 58 1.91 -6.45 2.50
N GLY A 59 1.09 -6.59 1.46
CA GLY A 59 0.08 -5.60 1.09
C GLY A 59 -1.23 -6.27 0.67
N THR A 60 -2.21 -5.45 0.29
CA THR A 60 -3.50 -5.94 -0.22
C THR A 60 -3.63 -5.62 -1.70
N LEU A 61 -3.62 -6.65 -2.55
CA LEU A 61 -3.97 -6.53 -3.96
C LEU A 61 -5.48 -6.47 -4.09
N SER A 62 -5.99 -5.45 -4.78
CA SER A 62 -7.41 -5.34 -5.11
C SER A 62 -7.61 -5.47 -6.61
N THR A 63 -8.52 -6.36 -7.00
CA THR A 63 -8.89 -6.64 -8.38
C THR A 63 -10.41 -6.75 -8.50
N VAL A 64 -10.93 -6.81 -9.71
CA VAL A 64 -12.35 -6.92 -10.01
C VAL A 64 -12.61 -8.27 -10.66
N PHE A 65 -13.65 -8.97 -10.22
CA PHE A 65 -14.06 -10.20 -10.88
C PHE A 65 -14.53 -9.89 -12.31
N PRO A 66 -13.96 -10.54 -13.35
CA PRO A 66 -14.47 -10.44 -14.71
C PRO A 66 -15.90 -10.97 -14.81
N SER A 67 -16.70 -10.40 -15.72
CA SER A 67 -18.10 -10.81 -15.95
C SER A 67 -18.24 -12.23 -16.52
N THR A 68 -17.21 -12.73 -17.22
CA THR A 68 -17.18 -14.07 -17.79
C THR A 68 -15.80 -14.67 -17.60
N HIS A 69 -15.68 -15.79 -16.87
CA HIS A 69 -14.41 -16.49 -16.75
C HIS A 69 -14.57 -17.96 -16.34
N THR A 70 -13.69 -18.83 -16.84
CA THR A 70 -13.76 -20.29 -16.64
C THR A 70 -12.70 -20.84 -15.69
N THR A 71 -11.76 -20.02 -15.20
CA THR A 71 -10.60 -20.54 -14.45
C THR A 71 -10.88 -20.94 -13.00
N GLU A 72 -12.07 -20.63 -12.47
CA GLU A 72 -12.49 -21.11 -11.16
C GLU A 72 -14.02 -21.14 -11.04
N GLN A 73 -14.54 -21.97 -10.13
CA GLN A 73 -15.96 -22.04 -9.81
C GLN A 73 -16.34 -20.83 -8.97
N ARG A 74 -16.90 -19.81 -9.61
CA ARG A 74 -17.36 -18.57 -8.95
C ARG A 74 -18.88 -18.60 -8.77
N PRO A 75 -19.40 -17.97 -7.70
CA PRO A 75 -20.82 -17.63 -7.64
C PRO A 75 -21.21 -16.80 -8.88
N SER A 76 -22.42 -17.00 -9.41
CA SER A 76 -22.85 -16.40 -10.67
C SER A 76 -23.02 -14.88 -10.64
N ASP A 77 -23.03 -14.27 -9.46
CA ASP A 77 -23.40 -12.88 -9.19
C ASP A 77 -22.21 -11.99 -8.76
N VAL A 78 -20.99 -12.51 -8.72
CA VAL A 78 -19.81 -11.72 -8.28
C VAL A 78 -19.13 -10.93 -9.41
N GLY A 79 -19.57 -11.06 -10.66
CA GLY A 79 -18.99 -10.30 -11.78
C GLY A 79 -19.07 -8.79 -11.55
N GLY A 80 -17.94 -8.09 -11.71
CA GLY A 80 -17.82 -6.65 -11.43
C GLY A 80 -17.60 -6.29 -9.96
N VAL A 81 -17.67 -7.25 -9.03
CA VAL A 81 -17.41 -7.01 -7.60
C VAL A 81 -15.90 -6.94 -7.36
N PRO A 82 -15.40 -5.94 -6.60
CA PRO A 82 -14.00 -5.88 -6.22
C PRO A 82 -13.70 -6.89 -5.11
N ILE A 83 -12.49 -7.47 -5.13
CA ILE A 83 -11.95 -8.30 -4.07
C ILE A 83 -10.56 -7.82 -3.69
N GLY A 84 -10.31 -7.69 -2.39
CA GLY A 84 -9.00 -7.39 -1.82
C GLY A 84 -8.44 -8.62 -1.12
N LEU A 85 -7.26 -9.08 -1.53
CA LEU A 85 -6.55 -10.21 -0.92
C LEU A 85 -5.14 -9.79 -0.53
N MET A 86 -4.62 -10.41 0.52
CA MET A 86 -3.25 -10.21 0.95
C MET A 86 -2.29 -10.92 -0.01
N ASP A 87 -1.22 -10.22 -0.42
CA ASP A 87 -0.14 -10.78 -1.23
C ASP A 87 1.23 -10.28 -0.73
N TYR A 88 2.24 -11.08 -1.01
CA TYR A 88 3.65 -10.76 -0.75
C TYR A 88 4.21 -9.87 -1.85
N PHE A 89 5.07 -8.92 -1.47
CA PHE A 89 5.86 -8.13 -2.42
C PHE A 89 7.25 -7.83 -1.84
N GLY A 90 8.16 -7.33 -2.69
CA GLY A 90 9.46 -6.80 -2.25
C GLY A 90 9.91 -5.61 -3.10
N ASP A 91 10.67 -4.69 -2.50
CA ASP A 91 11.30 -3.54 -3.20
C ASP A 91 12.64 -3.97 -3.81
N CYS A 92 12.58 -4.84 -4.83
CA CYS A 92 13.76 -5.41 -5.50
C CYS A 92 14.22 -4.64 -6.73
N GLU A 93 13.43 -3.66 -7.18
CA GLU A 93 13.78 -2.74 -8.25
C GLU A 93 13.70 -1.28 -7.74
N PRO A 94 14.48 -0.92 -6.69
CA PRO A 94 14.30 0.32 -5.94
C PRO A 94 14.57 1.59 -6.76
N GLU A 95 15.22 1.53 -7.92
CA GLU A 95 15.38 2.71 -8.78
C GLU A 95 14.08 3.04 -9.53
N THR A 96 13.20 2.06 -9.74
CA THR A 96 11.97 2.24 -10.51
C THR A 96 10.77 2.62 -9.64
N GLY A 97 10.81 2.25 -8.36
CA GLY A 97 9.66 2.33 -7.47
C GLY A 97 8.55 1.32 -7.79
N ASN A 98 8.84 0.29 -8.59
CA ASN A 98 7.90 -0.79 -8.87
C ASN A 98 8.14 -1.94 -7.87
N PRO A 99 7.15 -2.36 -7.08
CA PRO A 99 7.30 -3.54 -6.26
C PRO A 99 7.32 -4.79 -7.13
N THR A 100 8.20 -5.72 -6.76
CA THR A 100 8.25 -7.06 -7.32
C THR A 100 7.28 -7.96 -6.56
N ILE A 101 6.55 -8.80 -7.29
CA ILE A 101 5.56 -9.73 -6.77
C ILE A 101 5.86 -11.12 -7.33
N LEU A 102 5.77 -12.14 -6.49
CA LEU A 102 5.75 -13.53 -6.93
C LEU A 102 4.31 -13.94 -7.22
N ALA A 103 3.90 -13.86 -8.48
CA ALA A 103 2.52 -14.16 -8.88
C ALA A 103 2.30 -15.67 -8.92
N ILE A 104 1.46 -16.18 -8.01
CA ILE A 104 1.06 -17.60 -7.98
C ILE A 104 -0.24 -17.77 -8.77
N SER A 105 -0.18 -18.47 -9.90
CA SER A 105 -1.27 -18.53 -10.90
C SER A 105 -2.60 -19.09 -10.38
N ILE A 106 -2.58 -19.79 -9.23
CA ILE A 106 -3.80 -20.30 -8.59
C ILE A 106 -4.60 -19.21 -7.87
N ALA A 107 -3.98 -18.08 -7.50
CA ALA A 107 -4.62 -17.04 -6.71
C ALA A 107 -5.61 -16.22 -7.55
N THR A 108 -6.73 -15.85 -6.93
CA THR A 108 -7.82 -15.10 -7.57
C THR A 108 -7.37 -13.75 -8.13
N SER A 109 -6.48 -13.03 -7.43
CA SER A 109 -5.93 -11.74 -7.88
C SER A 109 -5.33 -11.85 -9.28
N PHE A 110 -4.45 -12.85 -9.50
CA PHE A 110 -3.77 -13.01 -10.79
C PHE A 110 -4.69 -13.57 -11.87
N LYS A 111 -5.62 -14.47 -11.53
CA LYS A 111 -6.68 -14.91 -12.47
C LYS A 111 -7.56 -13.76 -12.94
N ASN A 112 -7.85 -12.79 -12.07
CA ASN A 112 -8.62 -11.61 -12.44
C ASN A 112 -7.81 -10.69 -13.37
N VAL A 113 -6.54 -10.46 -13.07
CA VAL A 113 -5.66 -9.66 -13.94
C VAL A 113 -5.48 -10.30 -15.31
N ASP A 114 -5.24 -11.61 -15.37
CA ASP A 114 -5.14 -12.35 -16.64
C ASP A 114 -6.44 -12.26 -17.47
N ALA A 115 -7.59 -12.05 -16.80
CA ALA A 115 -8.89 -11.80 -17.43
C ALA A 115 -9.17 -10.31 -17.75
N GLY A 116 -8.19 -9.43 -17.60
CA GLY A 116 -8.28 -8.00 -17.92
C GLY A 116 -8.67 -7.09 -16.75
N SER A 117 -8.63 -7.56 -15.50
CA SER A 117 -8.85 -6.70 -14.35
C SER A 117 -7.72 -5.70 -14.16
N ASN A 118 -8.08 -4.45 -13.83
CA ASN A 118 -7.15 -3.51 -13.20
C ASN A 118 -6.71 -4.04 -11.82
N ILE A 119 -5.57 -3.55 -11.35
CA ILE A 119 -5.01 -3.95 -10.05
C ILE A 119 -4.50 -2.75 -9.27
N THR A 120 -4.68 -2.80 -7.95
CA THR A 120 -4.06 -1.85 -7.02
C THR A 120 -3.36 -2.58 -5.90
N LEU A 121 -2.23 -2.07 -5.40
CA LEU A 121 -1.56 -2.54 -4.20
C LEU A 121 -1.73 -1.50 -3.07
N SER A 122 -2.51 -1.86 -2.06
CA SER A 122 -2.72 -1.02 -0.88
C SER A 122 -1.74 -1.40 0.24
N LEU A 123 -1.10 -0.38 0.81
CA LEU A 123 -0.06 -0.48 1.82
C LEU A 123 -0.36 0.44 2.99
N ARG A 124 0.05 0.04 4.19
CA ARG A 124 -0.01 0.87 5.39
C ARG A 124 1.24 0.65 6.21
N TRP A 125 1.64 1.69 6.94
CA TRP A 125 2.79 1.60 7.82
C TRP A 125 2.44 0.93 9.16
N HIS A 126 3.28 -0.01 9.60
CA HIS A 126 3.26 -0.61 10.91
C HIS A 126 4.45 -0.13 11.75
N PRO A 127 4.24 0.76 12.74
CA PRO A 127 5.26 1.15 13.70
C PRO A 127 5.90 -0.06 14.37
N GLN A 128 7.19 0.06 14.63
CA GLN A 128 8.02 -1.02 15.16
C GLN A 128 8.41 -0.81 16.62
N ASP A 129 7.91 0.25 17.25
CA ASP A 129 8.04 0.55 18.68
C ASP A 129 6.79 0.13 19.46
N ASP A 130 6.85 0.22 20.78
CA ASP A 130 5.75 -0.19 21.67
C ASP A 130 4.74 0.94 21.94
N LYS A 131 4.90 2.09 21.26
CA LYS A 131 4.03 3.26 21.46
C LYS A 131 2.76 3.10 20.63
N TRP A 132 1.61 2.99 21.31
CA TRP A 132 0.32 2.94 20.62
C TRP A 132 0.08 4.20 19.80
N ARG A 133 -0.36 4.00 18.56
CA ARG A 133 -0.85 5.04 17.65
C ARG A 133 -2.11 4.53 17.00
N SER A 134 -3.05 5.42 16.72
CA SER A 134 -4.21 5.04 15.92
C SER A 134 -3.75 4.63 14.53
N PRO A 135 -4.19 3.48 13.98
CA PRO A 135 -3.92 3.13 12.58
C PRO A 135 -4.38 4.23 11.62
N ALA A 136 -5.44 4.94 11.98
CA ALA A 136 -5.98 6.08 11.24
C ALA A 136 -5.03 7.29 11.22
N SER A 137 -4.14 7.47 12.20
CA SER A 137 -3.15 8.55 12.22
C SER A 137 -1.83 8.20 11.53
N LEU A 138 -1.67 6.95 11.07
CA LEU A 138 -0.46 6.48 10.41
C LEU A 138 -0.58 6.54 8.88
N PRO A 139 0.56 6.65 8.17
CA PRO A 139 0.52 6.73 6.72
C PRO A 139 0.07 5.42 6.05
N ARG A 140 -0.63 5.58 4.93
CA ARG A 140 -1.15 4.51 4.07
C ARG A 140 -1.37 5.04 2.67
N PHE A 141 -1.27 4.16 1.68
CA PHE A 141 -1.40 4.55 0.28
C PHE A 141 -1.80 3.37 -0.59
N SER A 142 -2.23 3.68 -1.81
CA SER A 142 -2.54 2.71 -2.84
C SER A 142 -1.74 3.03 -4.09
N LEU A 143 -1.09 2.00 -4.63
CA LEU A 143 -0.44 2.04 -5.94
C LEU A 143 -1.44 1.49 -6.96
N VAL A 144 -1.76 2.28 -7.98
CA VAL A 144 -2.54 1.83 -9.13
C VAL A 144 -1.58 1.55 -10.26
N GLY A 145 -1.79 0.43 -10.96
CA GLY A 145 -0.91 0.09 -12.06
C GLY A 145 -1.29 -1.20 -12.78
N ARG A 146 -0.28 -1.77 -13.44
CA ARG A 146 -0.40 -3.01 -14.22
C ARG A 146 0.73 -3.98 -13.89
N LEU A 147 0.45 -5.27 -14.01
CA LEU A 147 1.48 -6.29 -13.87
C LEU A 147 2.23 -6.46 -15.20
N GLU A 148 3.55 -6.56 -15.10
CA GLU A 148 4.43 -6.90 -16.20
C GLU A 148 5.32 -8.06 -15.78
N GLU A 149 5.39 -9.10 -16.61
CA GLU A 149 6.25 -10.25 -16.35
C GLU A 149 7.72 -9.86 -16.55
N LEU A 150 8.57 -10.24 -15.59
CA LEU A 150 9.99 -9.98 -15.66
C LEU A 150 10.65 -10.94 -16.65
N ASN A 151 11.40 -10.38 -17.61
CA ASN A 151 12.19 -11.19 -18.53
C ASN A 151 13.47 -11.72 -17.82
N SER A 152 14.14 -12.70 -18.42
CA SER A 152 15.33 -13.33 -17.83
C SER A 152 16.48 -12.34 -17.58
N ALA A 153 16.64 -11.32 -18.42
CA ALA A 153 17.70 -10.32 -18.22
C ALA A 153 17.42 -9.44 -17.00
N ASP A 154 16.16 -9.03 -16.80
CA ASP A 154 15.73 -8.23 -15.64
C ASP A 154 15.91 -9.01 -14.33
N LEU A 155 15.60 -10.31 -14.34
CA LEU A 155 15.72 -11.18 -13.17
C LEU A 155 17.18 -11.30 -12.69
N GLU A 156 18.09 -11.52 -13.62
CA GLU A 156 19.53 -11.66 -13.34
C GLU A 156 20.13 -10.30 -12.95
N ALA A 157 19.81 -9.22 -13.69
CA ALA A 157 20.37 -7.89 -13.45
C ALA A 157 20.00 -7.34 -12.07
N ALA A 158 18.75 -7.55 -11.61
CA ALA A 158 18.29 -7.08 -10.32
C ALA A 158 18.46 -8.11 -9.18
N GLY A 159 18.95 -9.33 -9.47
CA GLY A 159 19.09 -10.39 -8.46
C GLY A 159 17.76 -10.69 -7.75
N VAL A 160 16.66 -10.64 -8.51
CA VAL A 160 15.28 -10.54 -7.98
C VAL A 160 14.96 -11.65 -7.00
N ALA A 161 15.29 -12.90 -7.33
CA ALA A 161 14.98 -14.04 -6.48
C ALA A 161 15.68 -13.95 -5.11
N ALA A 162 16.96 -13.58 -5.09
CA ALA A 162 17.72 -13.44 -3.85
C ALA A 162 17.21 -12.26 -3.00
N CYS A 163 16.89 -11.14 -3.64
CA CYS A 163 16.26 -10.00 -2.97
C CYS A 163 14.88 -10.38 -2.38
N TYR A 164 14.03 -11.04 -3.16
CA TYR A 164 12.67 -11.37 -2.72
C TYR A 164 12.67 -12.36 -1.55
N VAL A 165 13.54 -13.37 -1.58
CA VAL A 165 13.68 -14.33 -0.47
C VAL A 165 14.24 -13.67 0.80
N LYS A 166 14.94 -12.54 0.70
CA LYS A 166 15.32 -11.74 1.88
C LYS A 166 14.10 -11.12 2.57
N TYR A 167 13.09 -10.72 1.81
CA TYR A 167 11.81 -10.26 2.34
C TYR A 167 10.95 -11.43 2.85
N HIS A 168 10.94 -12.54 2.09
CA HIS A 168 10.08 -13.70 2.32
C HIS A 168 10.89 -15.00 2.28
N PRO A 169 11.55 -15.39 3.39
CA PRO A 169 12.39 -16.59 3.42
C PRO A 169 11.63 -17.89 3.14
N ASP A 170 10.35 -17.91 3.49
CA ASP A 170 9.41 -18.99 3.21
C ASP A 170 9.17 -19.17 1.70
N ALA A 171 9.18 -18.08 0.92
CA ALA A 171 8.96 -18.11 -0.52
C ALA A 171 9.97 -18.94 -1.32
N ALA A 172 11.14 -19.23 -0.75
CA ALA A 172 12.13 -20.14 -1.33
C ALA A 172 11.55 -21.50 -1.72
N TRP A 173 10.48 -21.95 -1.05
CA TRP A 173 9.83 -23.24 -1.32
C TRP A 173 8.86 -23.23 -2.51
N TRP A 174 8.44 -22.06 -3.02
CA TRP A 174 7.47 -21.95 -4.12
C TRP A 174 7.86 -20.94 -5.21
N LEU A 175 9.16 -20.73 -5.37
CA LEU A 175 9.72 -20.00 -6.51
C LEU A 175 9.35 -20.66 -7.85
N PRO A 176 9.46 -19.94 -8.98
CA PRO A 176 9.15 -20.50 -10.29
C PRO A 176 9.93 -21.80 -10.56
N GLY A 177 9.25 -22.79 -11.13
CA GLY A 177 9.77 -24.15 -11.27
C GLY A 177 9.29 -25.13 -10.18
N ASN A 178 8.54 -24.65 -9.19
CA ASN A 178 7.87 -25.52 -8.22
C ASN A 178 6.83 -26.46 -8.90
N PRO A 179 6.75 -27.75 -8.50
CA PRO A 179 5.88 -28.74 -9.15
C PRO A 179 4.40 -28.70 -8.73
N ILE A 180 4.03 -27.97 -7.67
CA ILE A 180 2.67 -27.92 -7.10
C ILE A 180 1.86 -26.81 -7.75
N HIS A 181 2.39 -25.59 -7.73
CA HIS A 181 1.74 -24.41 -8.28
C HIS A 181 2.71 -23.62 -9.15
N GLN A 182 2.24 -23.19 -10.32
CA GLN A 182 3.01 -22.34 -11.22
C GLN A 182 3.05 -20.92 -10.66
N SER A 183 4.27 -20.42 -10.46
CA SER A 183 4.54 -19.03 -10.10
C SER A 183 5.40 -18.35 -11.17
N LYS A 184 5.21 -17.05 -11.35
CA LYS A 184 5.99 -16.19 -12.25
C LYS A 184 6.39 -14.91 -11.53
N TRP A 185 7.53 -14.35 -11.93
CA TRP A 185 7.98 -13.07 -11.42
C TRP A 185 7.30 -11.95 -12.18
N VAL A 186 6.65 -11.04 -11.47
CA VAL A 186 6.05 -9.85 -12.06
C VAL A 186 6.48 -8.61 -11.30
N ARG A 187 6.55 -7.49 -12.00
CA ARG A 187 6.61 -6.16 -11.38
C ARG A 187 5.24 -5.50 -11.49
N LEU A 188 4.85 -4.76 -10.46
CA LEU A 188 3.73 -3.83 -10.55
C LEU A 188 4.26 -2.51 -11.06
N ILE A 189 4.01 -2.20 -12.33
CA ILE A 189 4.36 -0.90 -12.89
C ILE A 189 3.41 0.14 -12.30
N VAL A 190 3.97 1.04 -11.50
CA VAL A 190 3.21 2.10 -10.83
C VAL A 190 2.87 3.18 -11.85
N GLU A 191 1.57 3.42 -12.02
CA GLU A 191 1.03 4.44 -12.90
C GLU A 191 0.51 5.63 -12.08
N GLU A 192 -0.22 5.37 -10.99
CA GLU A 192 -0.75 6.39 -10.10
C GLU A 192 -0.50 6.02 -8.62
N VAL A 193 -0.40 7.05 -7.78
CA VAL A 193 -0.18 6.88 -6.33
C VAL A 193 -1.16 7.74 -5.56
N TYR A 194 -1.99 7.12 -4.72
CA TYR A 194 -2.89 7.83 -3.82
C TYR A 194 -2.41 7.71 -2.38
N TRP A 195 -2.07 8.83 -1.76
CA TRP A 195 -1.42 8.91 -0.45
C TRP A 195 -2.34 9.49 0.63
N ILE A 196 -2.27 8.91 1.82
CA ILE A 196 -2.87 9.43 3.04
C ILE A 196 -1.79 9.37 4.13
N GLY A 197 -1.17 10.50 4.49
CA GLY A 197 -0.12 10.51 5.51
C GLY A 197 -0.62 10.27 6.94
N GLY A 198 -1.94 10.37 7.16
CA GLY A 198 -2.62 10.20 8.44
C GLY A 198 -3.82 11.13 8.51
N PHE A 199 -4.89 10.72 9.20
CA PHE A 199 -6.03 11.62 9.43
C PHE A 199 -5.71 12.60 10.56
N GLY A 200 -6.00 13.89 10.33
CA GLY A 200 -5.66 15.02 11.20
C GLY A 200 -5.41 16.29 10.37
N ASP A 201 -4.68 17.25 10.93
CA ASP A 201 -4.32 18.53 10.30
C ASP A 201 -2.81 18.63 9.98
N ARG A 202 -2.09 17.51 9.96
CA ARG A 202 -0.61 17.46 9.95
C ARG A 202 0.02 16.70 8.79
N ALA A 203 -0.79 16.19 7.87
CA ALA A 203 -0.32 15.32 6.81
C ALA A 203 -0.92 15.73 5.47
N TYR A 204 -0.11 15.56 4.42
CA TYR A 204 -0.61 15.61 3.05
C TYR A 204 -1.52 14.40 2.77
N ILE A 205 -2.65 14.68 2.11
CA ILE A 205 -3.57 13.68 1.58
C ILE A 205 -3.83 14.04 0.12
N GLY A 206 -3.60 13.10 -0.80
CA GLY A 206 -3.82 13.34 -2.21
C GLY A 206 -3.00 12.46 -3.14
N TRP A 207 -3.10 12.78 -4.42
CA TRP A 207 -2.38 12.11 -5.49
C TRP A 207 -0.93 12.58 -5.56
N ILE A 208 0.00 11.62 -5.56
CA ILE A 208 1.41 11.88 -5.82
C ILE A 208 1.63 11.69 -7.32
N PRO A 209 2.09 12.71 -8.06
CA PRO A 209 2.40 12.58 -9.47
C PRO A 209 3.42 11.47 -9.73
N ARG A 210 3.28 10.79 -10.85
CA ARG A 210 4.17 9.68 -11.24
C ARG A 210 5.63 10.12 -11.31
N GLU A 211 5.89 11.32 -11.80
CA GLU A 211 7.23 11.88 -11.91
C GLU A 211 7.86 12.09 -10.53
N GLU A 212 7.07 12.55 -9.56
CA GLU A 212 7.51 12.68 -8.16
C GLU A 212 7.85 11.31 -7.57
N TRP A 213 6.99 10.31 -7.76
CA TRP A 213 7.24 8.93 -7.33
C TRP A 213 8.55 8.35 -7.87
N GLN A 214 8.81 8.58 -9.17
CA GLN A 214 9.99 8.11 -9.88
C GLN A 214 11.26 8.91 -9.55
N SER A 215 11.11 10.17 -9.12
CA SER A 215 12.24 11.04 -8.77
C SER A 215 12.92 10.66 -7.45
N VAL A 216 12.22 9.93 -6.57
CA VAL A 216 12.71 9.58 -5.23
C VAL A 216 13.93 8.67 -5.32
N THR A 217 15.02 9.10 -4.69
CA THR A 217 16.30 8.41 -4.70
C THR A 217 16.45 7.42 -3.53
N PRO A 218 17.31 6.38 -3.66
CA PRO A 218 17.63 5.49 -2.55
C PRO A 218 18.14 6.22 -1.29
N LYS A 219 18.92 7.28 -1.49
CA LYS A 219 19.46 8.09 -0.38
C LYS A 219 18.34 8.77 0.40
N GLU A 220 17.34 9.31 -0.27
CA GLU A 220 16.18 9.93 0.38
C GLU A 220 15.39 8.91 1.17
N ILE A 221 15.14 7.74 0.57
CA ILE A 221 14.47 6.60 1.23
C ILE A 221 15.21 6.22 2.51
N ASP A 222 16.53 6.07 2.46
CA ASP A 222 17.33 5.64 3.61
C ASP A 222 17.49 6.72 4.69
N SER A 223 17.40 7.99 4.30
CA SER A 223 17.43 9.13 5.23
C SER A 223 16.08 9.43 5.88
N CYS A 224 14.99 8.98 5.27
CA CYS A 224 13.64 9.15 5.79
C CYS A 224 13.40 8.23 6.99
N LYS A 225 12.71 8.77 8.00
CA LYS A 225 12.31 8.02 9.18
C LYS A 225 10.82 8.13 9.41
N LEU A 226 10.14 6.98 9.44
CA LEU A 226 8.71 6.91 9.71
C LEU A 226 8.41 6.95 11.22
N PRO A 227 7.20 7.36 11.62
CA PRO A 227 6.77 7.33 13.02
C PRO A 227 6.88 5.91 13.61
N GLY A 228 7.67 5.76 14.67
CA GLY A 228 7.90 4.48 15.34
C GLY A 228 8.78 3.50 14.56
N GLU A 229 9.49 3.96 13.52
CA GLU A 229 10.54 3.16 12.87
C GLU A 229 11.73 2.95 13.81
N LYS A 230 12.16 1.69 13.97
CA LYS A 230 13.38 1.36 14.74
C LYS A 230 14.60 1.91 14.02
N LYS A 231 15.56 2.44 14.79
CA LYS A 231 16.84 2.90 14.22
C LYS A 231 17.59 1.70 13.62
N HIS A 232 17.63 1.61 12.30
CA HIS A 232 18.62 0.77 11.60
C HIS A 232 19.95 1.52 11.51
N GLY A 233 20.57 1.84 12.66
CA GLY A 233 21.86 2.50 12.73
C GLY A 233 22.84 1.66 13.53
N TRP A 234 23.88 1.13 12.86
CA TRP A 234 25.04 0.39 13.39
C TRP A 234 24.78 -0.87 14.26
N SER A 235 23.65 -0.98 14.97
CA SER A 235 23.34 -2.09 15.87
C SER A 235 22.99 -3.36 15.12
N GLY A 236 22.34 -3.28 13.95
CA GLY A 236 22.07 -4.42 13.08
C GLY A 236 23.34 -5.04 12.50
N LEU A 237 24.34 -4.22 12.14
CA LEU A 237 25.64 -4.70 11.67
C LEU A 237 26.47 -5.30 12.81
N LYS A 238 26.47 -4.69 14.01
CA LYS A 238 27.09 -5.27 15.21
C LYS A 238 26.41 -6.56 15.67
N SER A 239 25.08 -6.63 15.58
CA SER A 239 24.30 -7.84 15.87
C SER A 239 24.63 -8.96 14.88
N TRP A 240 24.71 -8.65 13.59
CA TRP A 240 25.10 -9.61 12.55
C TRP A 240 26.57 -10.05 12.66
N LEU A 241 27.47 -9.15 13.09
CA LEU A 241 28.88 -9.43 13.36
C LEU A 241 29.16 -9.98 14.78
N GLY A 242 28.15 -10.20 15.62
CA GLY A 242 28.32 -10.73 16.98
C GLY A 242 29.03 -9.80 17.98
N LEU A 243 29.06 -8.49 17.72
CA LEU A 243 29.81 -7.46 18.47
C LEU A 243 28.93 -6.58 19.39
N GLY A 244 27.74 -7.03 19.80
CA GLY A 244 26.84 -6.26 20.66
C GLY A 244 27.14 -6.41 22.15
N SER A 245 27.86 -5.45 22.76
CA SER A 245 27.91 -5.29 24.22
C SER A 245 26.68 -4.52 24.71
N LYS A 246 26.07 -5.00 25.80
CA LYS A 246 25.02 -4.31 26.56
C LYS A 246 25.63 -3.09 27.25
N GLU A 247 25.19 -1.88 26.91
CA GLU A 247 25.05 -0.73 27.82
C GLU A 247 24.63 0.53 27.03
N GLU A 248 24.02 1.48 27.74
CA GLU A 248 23.49 2.79 27.31
C GLU A 248 22.02 2.83 26.82
N GLN A 249 21.11 2.50 27.75
CA GLN A 249 19.82 3.18 27.86
C GLN A 249 19.95 4.32 28.88
N GLU A 250 20.21 5.53 28.41
CA GLU A 250 19.80 6.79 29.06
C GLU A 250 20.22 7.97 28.17
N ALA A 251 19.28 8.56 27.42
CA ALA A 251 19.29 9.99 27.08
C ALA A 251 18.07 10.38 26.20
N PHE A 252 17.16 11.11 26.85
CA PHE A 252 16.28 12.17 26.34
C PHE A 252 15.21 11.82 25.29
N GLU A 253 13.98 11.72 25.80
CA GLU A 253 12.74 12.00 25.10
C GLU A 253 12.53 13.52 24.93
N LEU A 254 12.16 13.93 23.71
CA LEU A 254 11.32 15.08 23.37
C LEU A 254 10.41 14.67 22.21
#